data_AF-A0A6I8T449-F1
#
_entry.id   AF-A0A6I8T449-F1
#
_cell.length_a   1.000
_cell.length_b   1.000
_cell.length_c   1.000
_cell.angle_alpha   90.00
_cell.angle_beta   90.00
_cell.angle_gamma   90.00
#
_symmetry.space_group_name_H-M   'P 1'
#
loop_
_entity.id
_entity.type
_entity.pdbx_description
1 polymer ?
#
loop_
_entity_poly.entity_id
_entity_poly.type
_entity_poly.pdbx_seq_one_letter_code
_entity_poly.pdbx_strand_id
1 'polypeptide(L)'
;MGSVSGSASQIAQTSSCLQCSSDDSGCDEGTVAPTNCPTPNDSCYSLTLSGGFILERGCLGTLSDEEQARCVDPTDRSCTVCSEPGYNRARWPACHQCSKSSNSKCAFHPNRIAFCRNYMEDDRCYAQVVGDDVIRGCQSDLPENEDPCKRNKYCITCSDGDACNGADQDVLKTVTRCVQCKEGDFRCIDGTTTNSECDEREDRCYIKMWREGELDRGCVKKLNQEEQQRCNDESDRSCYSCSGRQCNNHRWLRCFHCAPGQNATCAEEQTNAILSYYCGSFDLGDRCYSKLVNFEVTRGCASDLGVNVDPCKGVDTCVSCSSDGCNSISEAYIKYAGEVKRGSIIQNIQKTI
;
A
#
# COMPACT_ATOMS: atom_id res chain seq x y z
N MET A 1 76.48 12.66 25.21
CA MET A 1 76.48 12.51 23.74
C MET A 1 75.43 11.45 23.45
N GLY A 2 74.14 11.78 23.31
CA GLY A 2 73.55 12.62 22.28
C GLY A 2 72.69 11.71 21.40
N SER A 3 71.61 11.15 21.98
CA SER A 3 70.66 10.29 21.27
C SER A 3 69.77 11.16 20.37
N VAL A 4 70.00 11.04 19.07
CA VAL A 4 69.25 11.72 18.01
C VAL A 4 67.84 11.15 17.96
N SER A 5 66.87 11.94 18.38
CA SER A 5 65.45 11.77 18.12
C SER A 5 65.18 12.08 16.64
N GLY A 6 64.89 11.07 15.82
CA GLY A 6 64.38 11.28 14.46
C GLY A 6 62.89 11.60 14.51
N SER A 7 62.53 12.86 14.32
CA SER A 7 61.18 13.29 13.96
C SER A 7 60.88 12.84 12.53
N ALA A 8 59.96 11.90 12.36
CA ALA A 8 59.39 11.61 11.05
C ALA A 8 58.65 12.88 10.58
N SER A 9 59.22 13.60 9.61
CA SER A 9 58.51 14.66 8.91
C SER A 9 57.37 14.02 8.15
N GLN A 10 56.12 14.26 8.57
CA GLN A 10 54.96 13.91 7.75
C GLN A 10 55.06 14.72 6.46
N ILE A 11 55.29 14.03 5.34
CA ILE A 11 55.28 14.64 4.01
C ILE A 11 53.86 15.15 3.80
N ALA A 12 53.70 16.47 3.69
CA ALA A 12 52.40 17.07 3.40
C ALA A 12 51.88 16.52 2.07
N GLN A 13 50.73 15.84 2.11
CA GLN A 13 50.10 15.31 0.92
C GLN A 13 49.27 16.39 0.25
N THR A 14 49.32 16.43 -1.08
CA THR A 14 48.47 17.30 -1.88
C THR A 14 47.06 16.73 -1.91
N SER A 15 46.11 17.41 -1.28
CA SER A 15 44.68 17.08 -1.39
C SER A 15 44.14 17.62 -2.72
N SER A 16 43.25 16.86 -3.37
CA SER A 16 42.54 17.31 -4.58
C SER A 16 41.03 17.12 -4.38
N CYS A 17 40.25 18.16 -4.68
CA CYS A 17 38.80 18.19 -4.48
C CYS A 17 38.07 18.60 -5.75
N LEU A 18 36.78 18.25 -5.87
CA LEU A 18 35.92 18.93 -6.83
C LEU A 18 35.80 20.38 -6.38
N GLN A 19 36.08 21.31 -7.29
CA GLN A 19 36.03 22.75 -7.06
C GLN A 19 35.13 23.35 -8.13
N CYS A 20 33.84 23.53 -7.81
CA CYS A 20 32.80 23.96 -8.75
C CYS A 20 31.53 24.37 -8.00
N SER A 21 30.60 25.00 -8.72
CA SER A 21 29.23 25.26 -8.27
C SER A 21 28.22 24.57 -9.19
N SER A 22 26.97 24.44 -8.76
CA SER A 22 25.89 23.89 -9.60
C SER A 22 25.60 24.70 -10.88
N ASP A 23 26.17 25.91 -11.02
CA ASP A 23 26.14 26.66 -12.29
C ASP A 23 27.11 26.07 -13.32
N ASP A 24 28.11 25.30 -12.87
CA ASP A 24 29.06 24.57 -13.71
C ASP A 24 28.50 23.20 -14.11
N SER A 25 28.53 22.90 -15.41
CA SER A 25 28.05 21.62 -15.95
C SER A 25 28.70 20.42 -15.28
N GLY A 26 27.89 19.55 -14.68
CA GLY A 26 28.32 18.29 -14.06
C GLY A 26 28.83 18.42 -12.61
N CYS A 27 28.78 19.61 -12.00
CA CYS A 27 29.16 19.76 -10.61
C CYS A 27 28.18 19.07 -9.64
N ASP A 28 26.90 19.18 -9.92
CA ASP A 28 25.80 18.54 -9.21
C ASP A 28 25.90 17.00 -9.27
N GLU A 29 26.16 16.47 -10.47
CA GLU A 29 26.41 15.05 -10.73
C GLU A 29 27.74 14.54 -10.17
N GLY A 30 28.62 15.45 -9.72
CA GLY A 30 29.95 15.10 -9.23
C GLY A 30 30.87 14.55 -10.32
N THR A 31 30.67 14.94 -11.58
CA THR A 31 31.45 14.45 -12.74
C THR A 31 32.66 15.32 -13.07
N VAL A 32 32.76 16.52 -12.49
CA VAL A 32 33.91 17.41 -12.63
C VAL A 32 35.21 16.74 -12.15
N ALA A 33 36.32 17.02 -12.84
CA ALA A 33 37.64 16.52 -12.46
C ALA A 33 38.16 17.26 -11.21
N PRO A 34 38.74 16.57 -10.20
CA PRO A 34 39.25 17.23 -9.01
C PRO A 34 40.51 18.03 -9.34
N THR A 35 40.70 19.15 -8.67
CA THR A 35 41.88 20.01 -8.77
C THR A 35 42.56 20.14 -7.40
N ASN A 36 43.86 20.42 -7.40
CA ASN A 36 44.65 20.50 -6.17
C ASN A 36 44.18 21.64 -5.28
N CYS A 37 44.09 21.39 -3.98
CA CYS A 37 43.82 22.41 -2.99
C CYS A 37 45.04 23.35 -2.82
N PRO A 38 44.82 24.64 -2.54
CA PRO A 38 45.91 25.59 -2.26
C PRO A 38 46.71 25.21 -1.00
N THR A 39 46.01 24.62 -0.04
CA THR A 39 46.48 24.24 1.30
C THR A 39 46.85 22.75 1.31
N PRO A 40 48.07 22.38 1.75
CA PRO A 40 48.43 20.98 1.93
C PRO A 40 47.58 20.30 3.01
N ASN A 41 47.26 19.01 2.82
CA ASN A 41 46.39 18.23 3.72
C ASN A 41 45.00 18.84 3.97
N ASP A 42 44.46 19.62 3.03
CA ASP A 42 43.10 20.15 3.14
C ASP A 42 42.04 19.04 3.01
N SER A 43 40.81 19.35 3.43
CA SER A 43 39.63 18.51 3.26
C SER A 43 38.74 19.04 2.14
N CYS A 44 37.95 18.17 1.53
CA CYS A 44 36.96 18.57 0.54
C CYS A 44 35.60 18.81 1.21
N TYR A 45 34.86 19.81 0.74
CA TYR A 45 33.49 20.06 1.20
C TYR A 45 32.46 19.94 0.06
N SER A 46 31.21 19.74 0.45
CA SER A 46 30.02 20.08 -0.34
C SER A 46 29.07 20.90 0.54
N LEU A 47 28.65 22.07 0.08
CA LEU A 47 27.91 23.07 0.85
C LEU A 47 26.72 23.55 0.02
N THR A 48 25.55 23.63 0.65
CA THR A 48 24.38 24.27 0.02
C THR A 48 24.29 25.75 0.39
N LEU A 49 24.08 26.59 -0.61
CA LEU A 49 23.97 28.03 -0.49
C LEU A 49 22.61 28.51 -1.00
N SER A 50 22.28 29.78 -0.72
CA SER A 50 21.06 30.44 -1.19
C SER A 50 19.77 29.66 -0.86
N GLY A 51 19.74 28.97 0.28
CA GLY A 51 18.60 28.14 0.68
C GLY A 51 18.40 26.89 -0.17
N GLY A 52 19.48 26.31 -0.71
CA GLY A 52 19.48 25.07 -1.49
C GLY A 52 19.49 25.26 -3.00
N PHE A 53 19.58 26.50 -3.51
CA PHE A 53 19.61 26.73 -4.97
C PHE A 53 20.99 26.54 -5.58
N ILE A 54 22.05 26.64 -4.78
CA ILE A 54 23.41 26.48 -5.24
C ILE A 54 24.03 25.35 -4.41
N LEU A 55 24.57 24.34 -5.10
CA LEU A 55 25.48 23.37 -4.50
C LEU A 55 26.90 23.79 -4.85
N GLU A 56 27.70 24.09 -3.85
CA GLU A 56 29.11 24.42 -4.00
C GLU A 56 29.98 23.28 -3.48
N ARG A 57 31.04 22.95 -4.22
CA ARG A 57 32.02 21.93 -3.85
C ARG A 57 33.39 22.57 -3.91
N GLY A 58 34.24 22.31 -2.92
CA GLY A 58 35.57 22.89 -2.91
C GLY A 58 36.50 22.32 -1.85
N CYS A 59 37.61 23.03 -1.64
CA CYS A 59 38.57 22.77 -0.57
C CYS A 59 38.19 23.57 0.68
N LEU A 60 38.12 22.93 1.84
CA LEU A 60 37.60 23.53 3.08
C LEU A 60 38.34 24.82 3.45
N GLY A 61 39.66 24.85 3.29
CA GLY A 61 40.48 26.04 3.57
C GLY A 61 40.22 27.26 2.67
N THR A 62 39.39 27.13 1.63
CA THR A 62 39.00 28.25 0.75
C THR A 62 37.71 28.96 1.19
N LEU A 63 36.94 28.35 2.09
CA LEU A 63 35.71 28.93 2.64
C LEU A 63 36.01 30.07 3.61
N SER A 64 35.04 30.95 3.83
CA SER A 64 35.09 31.94 4.91
C SER A 64 35.05 31.27 6.29
N ASP A 65 35.52 31.97 7.34
CA ASP A 65 35.51 31.44 8.71
C ASP A 65 34.09 31.01 9.17
N GLU A 66 33.05 31.72 8.74
CA GLU A 66 31.64 31.38 9.04
C GLU A 66 31.21 30.08 8.35
N GLU A 67 31.55 29.92 7.07
CA GLU A 67 31.25 28.71 6.30
C GLU A 67 32.03 27.49 6.79
N GLN A 68 33.30 27.68 7.13
CA GLN A 68 34.11 26.64 7.75
C GLN A 68 33.49 26.19 9.07
N ALA A 69 33.04 27.14 9.90
CA ALA A 69 32.38 26.83 11.17
C ALA A 69 31.11 25.97 10.97
N ARG A 70 30.30 26.26 9.93
CA ARG A 70 29.15 25.40 9.56
C ARG A 70 29.60 24.00 9.15
N CYS A 71 30.61 23.90 8.29
CA CYS A 71 31.11 22.63 7.77
C CYS A 71 31.72 21.69 8.83
N VAL A 72 32.24 22.24 9.93
CA VAL A 72 32.80 21.44 11.03
C VAL A 72 31.82 21.23 12.19
N ASP A 73 30.64 21.87 12.16
CA ASP A 73 29.58 21.64 13.13
C ASP A 73 28.84 20.35 12.79
N PRO A 74 28.91 19.29 13.64
CA PRO A 74 28.24 18.02 13.35
C PRO A 74 26.70 18.11 13.37
N THR A 75 26.14 19.21 13.84
CA THR A 75 24.70 19.48 13.86
C THR A 75 24.21 20.24 12.64
N ASP A 76 25.10 20.96 11.94
CA ASP A 76 24.80 21.64 10.69
C ASP A 76 25.06 20.70 9.52
N ARG A 77 23.98 20.22 8.91
CA ARG A 77 24.04 19.29 7.77
C ARG A 77 23.99 20.01 6.43
N SER A 78 24.03 21.36 6.41
CA SER A 78 24.10 22.12 5.17
C SER A 78 25.45 22.01 4.46
N CYS A 79 26.45 21.49 5.17
CA CYS A 79 27.75 21.18 4.62
C CYS A 79 28.22 19.79 5.04
N THR A 80 28.88 19.09 4.12
CA THR A 80 29.58 17.85 4.41
C THR A 80 31.06 18.01 4.12
N VAL A 81 31.90 17.41 4.96
CA VAL A 81 33.35 17.43 4.82
C VAL A 81 33.87 16.01 4.71
N CYS A 82 34.84 15.80 3.82
CA CYS A 82 35.52 14.53 3.63
C CYS A 82 37.01 14.75 3.39
N SER A 83 37.83 13.82 3.88
CA SER A 83 39.29 13.93 3.80
C SER A 83 39.91 13.11 2.68
N GLU A 84 39.10 12.31 1.98
CA GLU A 84 39.56 11.52 0.83
C GLU A 84 39.52 12.36 -0.46
N PRO A 85 40.55 12.27 -1.33
CA PRO A 85 40.59 13.03 -2.58
C PRO A 85 39.37 12.76 -3.47
N GLY A 86 38.70 13.83 -3.90
CA GLY A 86 37.51 13.74 -4.76
C GLY A 86 36.31 13.03 -4.12
N TYR A 87 36.28 12.88 -2.79
CA TYR A 87 35.17 12.23 -2.09
C TYR A 87 33.94 13.15 -1.95
N ASN A 88 34.10 14.45 -2.22
CA ASN A 88 33.00 15.39 -2.37
C ASN A 88 32.26 15.22 -3.71
N ARG A 89 32.11 13.98 -4.20
CA ARG A 89 31.31 13.62 -5.39
C ARG A 89 29.92 13.11 -5.04
N ALA A 90 29.66 12.83 -3.76
CA ALA A 90 28.39 12.29 -3.32
C ALA A 90 27.24 13.15 -3.86
N ARG A 91 26.26 12.47 -4.45
CA ARG A 91 25.07 13.13 -4.99
C ARG A 91 24.37 13.87 -3.87
N TRP A 92 24.02 15.13 -4.10
CA TRP A 92 23.20 15.89 -3.19
C TRP A 92 21.73 15.85 -3.67
N PRO A 93 20.78 15.30 -2.90
CA PRO A 93 19.40 15.19 -3.35
C PRO A 93 18.77 16.56 -3.62
N ALA A 94 17.99 16.68 -4.69
CA ALA A 94 17.20 17.86 -4.99
C ALA A 94 15.73 17.50 -5.15
N CYS A 95 14.83 18.31 -4.59
CA CYS A 95 13.40 18.06 -4.59
C CYS A 95 12.63 19.28 -5.08
N HIS A 96 11.37 19.10 -5.48
CA HIS A 96 10.47 20.24 -5.52
C HIS A 96 10.28 20.79 -4.11
N GLN A 97 10.51 22.08 -3.92
CA GLN A 97 10.38 22.77 -2.64
C GLN A 97 9.50 24.00 -2.78
N CYS A 98 8.24 23.91 -2.34
CA CYS A 98 7.27 25.00 -2.45
C CYS A 98 6.06 24.80 -1.53
N SER A 99 5.29 25.86 -1.36
CA SER A 99 3.91 25.80 -0.85
C SER A 99 2.93 26.41 -1.85
N LYS A 100 1.71 25.88 -1.94
CA LYS A 100 0.62 26.45 -2.75
C LYS A 100 0.20 27.82 -2.22
N SER A 101 0.25 28.03 -0.91
CA SER A 101 0.03 29.34 -0.26
C SER A 101 0.98 30.43 -0.76
N SER A 102 2.24 30.09 -1.05
CA SER A 102 3.23 31.02 -1.60
C SER A 102 3.17 31.10 -3.13
N ASN A 103 2.90 29.99 -3.80
CA ASN A 103 2.83 29.90 -5.25
C ASN A 103 1.81 28.84 -5.67
N SER A 104 0.68 29.29 -6.25
CA SER A 104 -0.42 28.41 -6.68
C SER A 104 0.02 27.30 -7.65
N LYS A 105 1.11 27.49 -8.40
CA LYS A 105 1.67 26.44 -9.28
C LYS A 105 2.16 25.21 -8.52
N CYS A 106 2.52 25.35 -7.24
CA CYS A 106 2.98 24.21 -6.42
C CYS A 106 1.97 23.05 -6.36
N ALA A 107 0.68 23.34 -6.54
CA ALA A 107 -0.38 22.35 -6.51
C ALA A 107 -0.45 21.45 -7.76
N PHE A 108 -0.05 21.94 -8.94
CA PHE A 108 -0.28 21.23 -10.22
C PHE A 108 0.96 21.17 -11.12
N HIS A 109 1.84 22.16 -11.07
CA HIS A 109 3.06 22.21 -11.87
C HIS A 109 4.19 22.82 -11.04
N PRO A 110 4.66 22.11 -9.99
CA PRO A 110 5.77 22.59 -9.20
C PRO A 110 7.01 22.74 -10.10
N ASN A 111 7.62 23.92 -10.07
CA ASN A 111 8.79 24.22 -10.91
C ASN A 111 9.99 24.73 -10.09
N ARG A 112 9.84 24.82 -8.77
CA ARG A 112 10.90 25.26 -7.86
C ARG A 112 11.62 24.03 -7.35
N ILE A 113 12.74 23.70 -7.96
CA ILE A 113 13.65 22.63 -7.56
C ILE A 113 14.81 23.26 -6.78
N ALA A 114 15.19 22.64 -5.67
CA ALA A 114 16.35 23.04 -4.89
C ALA A 114 16.96 21.79 -4.23
N PHE A 115 18.27 21.80 -4.03
CA PHE A 115 18.99 20.87 -3.19
C PHE A 115 18.41 20.90 -1.78
N CYS A 116 18.30 19.74 -1.16
CA CYS A 116 17.89 19.62 0.24
C CYS A 116 18.87 20.43 1.10
N ARG A 117 18.37 21.23 2.04
CA ARG A 117 19.28 22.05 2.85
C ARG A 117 20.19 21.17 3.67
N ASN A 118 19.66 20.12 4.26
CA ASN A 118 20.43 19.17 5.05
C ASN A 118 20.82 17.96 4.19
N TYR A 119 22.08 17.55 4.23
CA TYR A 119 22.52 16.33 3.59
C TYR A 119 22.04 15.09 4.35
N MET A 120 21.46 14.15 3.60
CA MET A 120 21.23 12.77 4.01
C MET A 120 21.40 11.88 2.77
N GLU A 121 22.16 10.79 2.91
CA GLU A 121 22.46 9.89 1.78
C GLU A 121 21.19 9.26 1.19
N ASP A 122 20.28 8.81 2.05
CA ASP A 122 18.99 8.21 1.69
C ASP A 122 17.82 9.20 1.83
N ASP A 123 18.04 10.49 1.54
CA ASP A 123 17.00 11.50 1.66
C ASP A 123 15.81 11.20 0.73
N ARG A 124 14.63 11.68 1.13
CA ARG A 124 13.39 11.49 0.41
C ARG A 124 12.76 12.83 0.11
N CYS A 125 12.31 13.00 -1.11
CA CYS A 125 11.41 14.09 -1.46
C CYS A 125 10.01 13.76 -0.96
N TYR A 126 9.30 14.73 -0.39
CA TYR A 126 7.89 14.57 0.00
C TYR A 126 6.99 15.59 -0.70
N ALA A 127 5.73 15.21 -0.89
CA ALA A 127 4.65 16.12 -1.25
C ALA A 127 3.41 15.77 -0.45
N GLN A 128 2.81 16.76 0.20
CA GLN A 128 1.67 16.54 1.09
C GLN A 128 0.62 17.62 0.99
N VAL A 129 -0.63 17.26 1.27
CA VAL A 129 -1.74 18.21 1.44
C VAL A 129 -1.99 18.42 2.93
N VAL A 130 -1.99 19.67 3.38
CA VAL A 130 -2.32 20.07 4.76
C VAL A 130 -3.38 21.16 4.71
N GLY A 131 -4.61 20.83 5.12
CA GLY A 131 -5.77 21.69 4.87
C GLY A 131 -5.98 21.89 3.36
N ASP A 132 -5.89 23.14 2.90
CA ASP A 132 -6.00 23.49 1.48
C ASP A 132 -4.64 23.72 0.79
N ASP A 133 -3.54 23.67 1.54
CA ASP A 133 -2.18 23.91 1.06
C ASP A 133 -1.54 22.61 0.54
N VAL A 134 -0.65 22.74 -0.42
CA VAL A 134 0.23 21.66 -0.92
C VAL A 134 1.64 22.07 -0.57
N ILE A 135 2.33 21.24 0.21
CA ILE A 135 3.68 21.50 0.70
C ILE A 135 4.60 20.42 0.15
N ARG A 136 5.74 20.84 -0.40
CA ARG A 136 6.77 19.96 -0.97
C ARG A 136 8.13 20.31 -0.38
N GLY A 137 8.95 19.30 -0.12
CA GLY A 137 10.28 19.51 0.45
C GLY A 137 11.09 18.23 0.52
N CYS A 138 12.23 18.31 1.21
CA CYS A 138 13.07 17.17 1.56
C CYS A 138 12.77 16.73 2.99
N GLN A 139 12.83 15.42 3.25
CA GLN A 139 12.60 14.88 4.59
C GLN A 139 13.70 15.33 5.57
N SER A 140 14.95 15.38 5.12
CA SER A 140 16.10 15.86 5.90
C SER A 140 15.95 17.30 6.41
N ASP A 141 15.14 18.12 5.75
CA ASP A 141 14.89 19.51 6.12
C ASP A 141 13.80 19.65 7.19
N LEU A 142 13.10 18.56 7.54
CA LEU A 142 12.12 18.53 8.61
C LEU A 142 12.81 18.39 9.97
N PRO A 143 12.22 18.96 11.05
CA PRO A 143 12.71 18.76 12.40
C PRO A 143 12.82 17.27 12.74
N GLU A 144 13.94 16.89 13.37
CA GLU A 144 14.22 15.51 13.80
C GLU A 144 14.13 14.46 12.67
N ASN A 145 14.15 14.87 11.40
CA ASN A 145 14.00 13.99 10.24
C ASN A 145 12.70 13.13 10.31
N GLU A 146 11.62 13.73 10.82
CA GLU A 146 10.33 13.05 10.95
C GLU A 146 9.77 12.56 9.61
N ASP A 147 8.96 11.52 9.63
CA ASP A 147 8.24 11.04 8.44
C ASP A 147 7.13 12.06 8.06
N PRO A 148 7.24 12.76 6.91
CA PRO A 148 6.27 13.77 6.49
C PRO A 148 4.88 13.20 6.22
N CYS A 149 4.76 11.91 5.93
CA CYS A 149 3.50 11.26 5.62
C CYS A 149 2.85 10.61 6.84
N LYS A 150 3.49 10.70 8.02
CA LYS A 150 2.95 10.15 9.26
C LYS A 150 1.57 10.72 9.56
N ARG A 151 0.54 9.86 9.52
CA ARG A 151 -0.88 10.22 9.72
C ARG A 151 -1.42 11.21 8.70
N ASN A 152 -0.79 11.34 7.54
CA ASN A 152 -1.28 12.13 6.42
C ASN A 152 -1.46 11.24 5.17
N LYS A 153 -2.66 10.74 4.96
CA LYS A 153 -3.01 9.95 3.77
C LYS A 153 -2.94 10.72 2.45
N TYR A 154 -2.83 12.04 2.49
CA TYR A 154 -2.66 12.88 1.31
C TYR A 154 -1.19 13.26 1.06
N CYS A 155 -0.28 12.36 1.45
CA CYS A 155 1.15 12.53 1.34
C CYS A 155 1.78 11.38 0.56
N ILE A 156 2.84 11.70 -0.18
CA ILE A 156 3.73 10.73 -0.81
C ILE A 156 5.19 11.09 -0.50
N THR A 157 6.05 10.08 -0.44
CA THR A 157 7.52 10.25 -0.47
C THR A 157 8.11 9.47 -1.63
N CYS A 158 9.27 9.90 -2.12
CA CYS A 158 10.01 9.21 -3.17
C CYS A 158 11.52 9.46 -3.04
N SER A 159 12.30 8.53 -3.57
CA SER A 159 13.77 8.57 -3.60
C SER A 159 14.32 8.30 -5.02
N ASP A 160 13.45 8.15 -6.02
CA ASP A 160 13.78 7.70 -7.37
C ASP A 160 14.24 8.85 -8.28
N GLY A 161 15.20 9.65 -7.81
CA GLY A 161 15.75 10.77 -8.57
C GLY A 161 15.33 12.16 -8.07
N ASP A 162 15.92 13.18 -8.68
CA ASP A 162 15.66 14.57 -8.28
C ASP A 162 14.26 14.99 -8.72
N ALA A 163 13.63 15.83 -7.90
CA ALA A 163 12.31 16.38 -8.14
C ALA A 163 11.22 15.31 -8.37
N CYS A 164 11.39 14.09 -7.84
CA CYS A 164 10.42 13.00 -7.99
C CYS A 164 9.05 13.29 -7.35
N ASN A 165 8.98 14.24 -6.41
CA ASN A 165 7.79 14.63 -5.67
C ASN A 165 6.89 15.59 -6.46
N GLY A 166 6.72 15.38 -7.77
CA GLY A 166 6.01 16.29 -8.67
C GLY A 166 4.50 16.08 -8.78
N ALA A 167 3.93 15.04 -8.17
CA ALA A 167 2.52 14.66 -8.35
C ALA A 167 1.52 15.78 -8.01
N ASP A 168 0.51 15.97 -8.86
CA ASP A 168 -0.53 16.99 -8.70
C ASP A 168 -1.38 16.80 -7.43
N GLN A 169 -2.01 17.88 -6.98
CA GLN A 169 -2.88 17.88 -5.79
C GLN A 169 -3.99 16.82 -5.88
N ASP A 170 -4.55 16.59 -7.06
CA ASP A 170 -5.61 15.58 -7.24
C ASP A 170 -5.08 14.15 -7.10
N VAL A 171 -3.83 13.92 -7.52
CA VAL A 171 -3.13 12.64 -7.32
C VAL A 171 -2.80 12.44 -5.84
N LEU A 172 -2.33 13.48 -5.15
CA LEU A 172 -2.10 13.45 -3.69
C LEU A 172 -3.40 13.13 -2.93
N LYS A 173 -4.53 13.67 -3.37
CA LYS A 173 -5.87 13.42 -2.79
C LYS A 173 -6.48 12.07 -3.18
N THR A 174 -5.86 11.34 -4.10
CA THR A 174 -6.33 10.00 -4.49
C THR A 174 -5.91 8.98 -3.45
N VAL A 175 -6.81 8.67 -2.52
CA VAL A 175 -6.63 7.67 -1.45
C VAL A 175 -7.54 6.46 -1.64
N THR A 176 -7.16 5.30 -1.10
CA THR A 176 -8.02 4.10 -1.12
C THR A 176 -9.39 4.43 -0.51
N ARG A 177 -10.45 3.98 -1.19
CA ARG A 177 -11.84 4.09 -0.70
C ARG A 177 -12.52 2.73 -0.76
N CYS A 178 -13.14 2.36 0.35
CA CYS A 178 -13.83 1.09 0.54
C CYS A 178 -15.28 1.32 0.95
N VAL A 179 -16.13 0.32 0.71
CA VAL A 179 -17.40 0.21 1.42
C VAL A 179 -17.08 -0.05 2.89
N GLN A 180 -17.61 0.77 3.80
CA GLN A 180 -17.35 0.63 5.24
C GLN A 180 -18.68 0.55 6.00
N CYS A 181 -18.96 -0.59 6.64
CA CYS A 181 -20.18 -0.82 7.41
C CYS A 181 -20.07 -2.06 8.28
N LYS A 182 -20.97 -2.15 9.26
CA LYS A 182 -21.18 -3.32 10.11
C LYS A 182 -22.63 -3.79 10.03
N GLU A 183 -22.88 -5.02 10.47
CA GLU A 183 -24.23 -5.56 10.58
C GLU A 183 -25.13 -4.64 11.43
N GLY A 184 -26.39 -4.47 11.00
CA GLY A 184 -27.32 -3.45 11.50
C GLY A 184 -27.62 -2.33 10.48
N ASP A 185 -26.73 -2.09 9.50
CA ASP A 185 -27.05 -1.33 8.29
C ASP A 185 -27.45 -2.33 7.18
N PHE A 186 -28.73 -2.33 6.79
CA PHE A 186 -29.23 -3.24 5.74
C PHE A 186 -28.46 -3.09 4.41
N ARG A 187 -27.89 -1.90 4.14
CA ARG A 187 -27.06 -1.64 2.95
C ARG A 187 -25.69 -2.29 3.03
N CYS A 188 -25.29 -2.81 4.19
CA CYS A 188 -24.04 -3.53 4.35
C CYS A 188 -24.08 -4.89 3.67
N ILE A 189 -25.24 -5.55 3.69
CA ILE A 189 -25.44 -6.85 3.05
C ILE A 189 -25.23 -6.72 1.53
N ASP A 190 -25.86 -5.71 0.94
CA ASP A 190 -25.81 -5.49 -0.51
C ASP A 190 -24.53 -4.80 -0.99
N GLY A 191 -23.68 -4.32 -0.07
CA GLY A 191 -22.46 -3.58 -0.43
C GLY A 191 -22.75 -2.22 -1.06
N THR A 192 -23.96 -1.70 -0.90
CA THR A 192 -24.42 -0.44 -1.50
C THR A 192 -24.25 0.76 -0.58
N THR A 193 -23.63 0.59 0.59
CA THR A 193 -23.34 1.68 1.51
C THR A 193 -22.32 2.68 0.95
N THR A 194 -22.24 3.85 1.58
CA THR A 194 -21.30 4.92 1.23
C THR A 194 -19.86 4.44 1.15
N ASN A 195 -19.21 4.86 0.06
CA ASN A 195 -17.79 4.65 -0.18
C ASN A 195 -16.95 5.70 0.56
N SER A 196 -16.24 5.26 1.60
CA SER A 196 -15.48 6.13 2.49
C SER A 196 -13.98 5.87 2.34
N GLU A 197 -13.20 6.92 2.55
CA GLU A 197 -11.74 6.83 2.50
C GLU A 197 -11.20 5.98 3.65
N CYS A 198 -10.11 5.28 3.37
CA CYS A 198 -9.29 4.67 4.40
C CYS A 198 -8.44 5.72 5.12
N ASP A 199 -7.89 5.31 6.26
CA ASP A 199 -7.02 6.17 7.07
C ASP A 199 -5.59 6.14 6.51
N GLU A 200 -5.19 5.03 5.90
CA GLU A 200 -3.97 4.88 5.13
C GLU A 200 -4.21 5.21 3.65
N ARG A 201 -3.21 5.84 3.01
CA ARG A 201 -3.28 6.18 1.59
C ARG A 201 -3.46 4.95 0.72
N GLU A 202 -2.60 3.95 0.96
CA GLU A 202 -2.55 2.66 0.29
C GLU A 202 -3.03 1.58 1.25
N ASP A 203 -4.34 1.37 1.25
CA ASP A 203 -4.98 0.28 1.99
C ASP A 203 -5.66 -0.69 1.01
N ARG A 204 -6.09 -1.84 1.55
CA ARG A 204 -6.97 -2.80 0.88
C ARG A 204 -8.35 -2.74 1.52
N CYS A 205 -9.36 -3.07 0.74
CA CYS A 205 -10.72 -3.22 1.26
C CYS A 205 -10.94 -4.66 1.71
N TYR A 206 -11.78 -4.87 2.71
CA TYR A 206 -12.21 -6.21 3.14
C TYR A 206 -13.74 -6.37 3.19
N ILE A 207 -14.17 -7.61 3.10
CA ILE A 207 -15.45 -8.13 3.59
C ILE A 207 -15.10 -9.31 4.49
N LYS A 208 -15.68 -9.41 5.68
CA LYS A 208 -15.47 -10.55 6.58
C LYS A 208 -16.75 -10.90 7.31
N MET A 209 -16.83 -12.15 7.75
CA MET A 209 -17.96 -12.67 8.51
C MET A 209 -17.45 -13.21 9.86
N TRP A 210 -18.08 -12.75 10.93
CA TRP A 210 -17.73 -13.15 12.29
C TRP A 210 -18.42 -14.45 12.70
N ARG A 211 -17.88 -15.14 13.71
CA ARG A 211 -18.45 -16.39 14.25
C ARG A 211 -19.88 -16.24 14.78
N GLU A 212 -20.34 -15.02 15.02
CA GLU A 212 -21.69 -14.69 15.51
C GLU A 212 -22.68 -14.33 14.39
N GLY A 213 -22.25 -14.37 13.12
CA GLY A 213 -23.10 -14.08 11.95
C GLY A 213 -22.99 -12.64 11.43
N GLU A 214 -22.20 -11.78 12.09
CA GLU A 214 -22.06 -10.38 11.70
C GLU A 214 -21.16 -10.18 10.48
N LEU A 215 -21.71 -9.53 9.44
CA LEU A 215 -20.98 -9.07 8.27
C LEU A 215 -20.33 -7.71 8.54
N ASP A 216 -19.03 -7.59 8.25
CA ASP A 216 -18.25 -6.37 8.43
C ASP A 216 -17.47 -6.05 7.14
N ARG A 217 -17.48 -4.78 6.74
CA ARG A 217 -16.75 -4.27 5.57
C ARG A 217 -15.93 -3.07 6.00
N GLY A 218 -14.71 -2.98 5.49
CA GLY A 218 -13.85 -1.86 5.85
C GLY A 218 -12.53 -1.83 5.11
N CYS A 219 -11.60 -1.07 5.69
CA CYS A 219 -10.22 -1.02 5.25
C CYS A 219 -9.36 -1.93 6.14
N VAL A 220 -8.47 -2.71 5.54
CA VAL A 220 -7.71 -3.77 6.25
C VAL A 220 -6.88 -3.19 7.39
N LYS A 221 -6.26 -2.03 7.21
CA LYS A 221 -5.41 -1.43 8.27
C LYS A 221 -6.17 -1.01 9.52
N LYS A 222 -7.51 -0.91 9.48
CA LYS A 222 -8.36 -0.66 10.65
C LYS A 222 -8.60 -1.90 11.51
N LEU A 223 -8.28 -3.08 11.00
CA LEU A 223 -8.43 -4.34 11.72
C LEU A 223 -7.29 -4.52 12.74
N ASN A 224 -7.49 -5.39 13.74
CA ASN A 224 -6.40 -5.81 14.61
C ASN A 224 -5.41 -6.73 13.86
N GLN A 225 -4.22 -7.00 14.43
CA GLN A 225 -3.18 -7.76 13.74
C GLN A 225 -3.60 -9.17 13.32
N GLU A 226 -4.37 -9.88 14.16
CA GLU A 226 -4.86 -11.23 13.86
C GLU A 226 -5.85 -11.22 12.68
N GLU A 227 -6.79 -10.28 12.69
CA GLU A 227 -7.73 -10.08 11.59
C GLU A 227 -7.02 -9.65 10.30
N GLN A 228 -6.00 -8.78 10.39
CA GLN A 228 -5.19 -8.41 9.24
C GLN A 228 -4.48 -9.63 8.64
N GLN A 229 -3.92 -10.51 9.48
CA GLN A 229 -3.29 -11.75 9.00
C GLN A 229 -4.28 -12.62 8.24
N ARG A 230 -5.50 -12.81 8.77
CA ARG A 230 -6.56 -13.57 8.10
C ARG A 230 -6.95 -12.95 6.76
N CYS A 231 -7.19 -11.64 6.71
CA CYS A 231 -7.55 -10.95 5.47
C CYS A 231 -6.42 -10.90 4.43
N ASN A 232 -5.17 -11.11 4.84
CA ASN A 232 -4.01 -11.17 3.96
C ASN A 232 -3.65 -12.62 3.55
N ASP A 233 -4.27 -13.63 4.17
CA ASP A 233 -4.12 -15.04 3.82
C ASP A 233 -5.24 -15.43 2.85
N GLU A 234 -4.91 -15.59 1.57
CA GLU A 234 -5.89 -15.98 0.54
C GLU A 234 -6.50 -17.37 0.77
N SER A 235 -5.89 -18.20 1.61
CA SER A 235 -6.45 -19.49 2.02
C SER A 235 -7.47 -19.37 3.16
N ASP A 236 -7.42 -18.28 3.94
CA ASP A 236 -8.41 -17.97 4.97
C ASP A 236 -9.62 -17.26 4.34
N ARG A 237 -10.60 -18.08 3.95
CA ARG A 237 -11.84 -17.60 3.34
C ARG A 237 -12.84 -17.01 4.33
N SER A 238 -12.48 -16.83 5.60
CA SER A 238 -13.30 -16.05 6.56
C SER A 238 -13.19 -14.54 6.35
N CYS A 239 -12.19 -14.10 5.57
CA CYS A 239 -12.05 -12.71 5.13
C CYS A 239 -11.65 -12.65 3.65
N TYR A 240 -12.38 -11.86 2.88
CA TYR A 240 -12.00 -11.50 1.52
C TYR A 240 -11.40 -10.10 1.52
N SER A 241 -10.22 -9.94 0.94
CA SER A 241 -9.62 -8.62 0.73
C SER A 241 -9.29 -8.36 -0.73
N CYS A 242 -9.37 -7.10 -1.13
CA CYS A 242 -9.17 -6.69 -2.51
C CYS A 242 -8.56 -5.29 -2.60
N SER A 243 -7.99 -4.97 -3.76
CA SER A 243 -7.45 -3.65 -4.07
C SER A 243 -8.33 -2.93 -5.08
N GLY A 244 -8.42 -1.61 -4.96
CA GLY A 244 -9.19 -0.76 -5.86
C GLY A 244 -10.41 -0.13 -5.20
N ARG A 245 -10.99 0.85 -5.88
CA ARG A 245 -12.11 1.63 -5.37
C ARG A 245 -13.37 0.77 -5.26
N GLN A 246 -13.93 0.63 -4.06
CA GLN A 246 -15.17 -0.13 -3.80
C GLN A 246 -15.13 -1.59 -4.25
N CYS A 247 -13.94 -2.21 -4.33
CA CYS A 247 -13.83 -3.61 -4.76
C CYS A 247 -14.52 -4.58 -3.78
N ASN A 248 -14.74 -4.15 -2.53
CA ASN A 248 -15.41 -4.93 -1.49
C ASN A 248 -16.94 -4.75 -1.53
N ASN A 249 -17.54 -4.60 -2.71
CA ASN A 249 -18.99 -4.47 -2.89
C ASN A 249 -19.70 -5.79 -3.22
N HIS A 250 -18.97 -6.91 -3.30
CA HIS A 250 -19.55 -8.23 -3.53
C HIS A 250 -20.51 -8.64 -2.41
N ARG A 251 -21.50 -9.47 -2.74
CA ARG A 251 -22.43 -10.05 -1.76
C ARG A 251 -21.77 -11.24 -1.09
N TRP A 252 -21.90 -11.35 0.23
CA TRP A 252 -21.61 -12.59 0.95
C TRP A 252 -22.88 -13.45 0.95
N LEU A 253 -22.86 -14.60 0.27
CA LEU A 253 -24.06 -15.38 0.01
C LEU A 253 -24.67 -15.92 1.32
N ARG A 254 -26.01 -15.91 1.41
CA ARG A 254 -26.76 -16.57 2.49
C ARG A 254 -27.51 -17.77 1.97
N CYS A 255 -27.44 -18.89 2.67
CA CYS A 255 -28.13 -20.12 2.29
C CYS A 255 -28.85 -20.72 3.50
N PHE A 256 -29.85 -21.56 3.25
CA PHE A 256 -30.35 -22.46 4.29
C PHE A 256 -29.32 -23.56 4.54
N HIS A 257 -29.11 -23.87 5.82
CA HIS A 257 -28.19 -24.92 6.27
C HIS A 257 -28.96 -25.97 7.06
N CYS A 258 -28.79 -27.23 6.70
CA CYS A 258 -29.23 -28.33 7.54
C CYS A 258 -28.48 -29.60 7.18
N ALA A 259 -28.12 -30.35 8.22
CA ALA A 259 -27.52 -31.68 8.10
C ALA A 259 -28.57 -32.77 8.42
N PRO A 260 -28.35 -33.99 7.93
CA PRO A 260 -29.21 -35.12 8.26
C PRO A 260 -29.35 -35.34 9.76
N GLY A 261 -30.57 -35.66 10.21
CA GLY A 261 -30.87 -35.95 11.61
C GLY A 261 -30.84 -34.77 12.58
N GLN A 262 -30.44 -33.57 12.14
CA GLN A 262 -30.34 -32.39 13.01
C GLN A 262 -31.61 -31.54 13.06
N ASN A 263 -32.41 -31.55 11.99
CA ASN A 263 -33.59 -30.69 11.91
C ASN A 263 -34.77 -31.41 11.25
N ALA A 264 -35.85 -31.61 12.01
CA ALA A 264 -37.05 -32.32 11.55
C ALA A 264 -37.71 -31.66 10.34
N THR A 265 -37.48 -30.36 10.12
CA THR A 265 -38.06 -29.59 9.02
C THR A 265 -37.13 -29.41 7.82
N CYS A 266 -35.94 -30.02 7.80
CA CYS A 266 -34.98 -29.85 6.70
C CYS A 266 -35.53 -30.33 5.33
N ALA A 267 -36.40 -31.36 5.35
CA ALA A 267 -37.09 -31.89 4.17
C ALA A 267 -38.23 -30.98 3.67
N GLU A 268 -38.74 -30.10 4.51
CA GLU A 268 -39.80 -29.16 4.18
C GLU A 268 -39.27 -27.98 3.36
N GLU A 269 -40.18 -27.25 2.73
CA GLU A 269 -39.86 -25.99 2.07
C GLU A 269 -39.48 -24.93 3.10
N GLN A 270 -38.34 -24.26 2.88
CA GLN A 270 -37.82 -23.26 3.80
C GLN A 270 -38.41 -21.89 3.47
N THR A 271 -39.46 -21.51 4.18
CA THR A 271 -40.20 -20.26 3.90
C THR A 271 -39.70 -19.06 4.70
N ASN A 272 -39.00 -19.28 5.82
CA ASN A 272 -38.50 -18.21 6.66
C ASN A 272 -37.07 -17.80 6.26
N ALA A 273 -36.95 -16.76 5.43
CA ALA A 273 -35.66 -16.23 4.96
C ALA A 273 -34.69 -15.81 6.10
N ILE A 274 -35.20 -15.53 7.30
CA ILE A 274 -34.36 -15.20 8.47
C ILE A 274 -33.49 -16.39 8.88
N LEU A 275 -33.94 -17.63 8.61
CA LEU A 275 -33.19 -18.85 8.92
C LEU A 275 -32.10 -19.16 7.88
N SER A 276 -31.92 -18.32 6.87
CA SER A 276 -30.76 -18.40 5.99
C SER A 276 -29.57 -17.68 6.64
N TYR A 277 -28.42 -18.35 6.67
CA TYR A 277 -27.18 -17.86 7.28
C TYR A 277 -26.12 -17.65 6.21
N TYR A 278 -25.20 -16.72 6.46
CA TYR A 278 -24.03 -16.52 5.61
C TYR A 278 -23.26 -17.82 5.45
N CYS A 279 -22.71 -18.04 4.26
CA CYS A 279 -21.76 -19.12 4.01
C CYS A 279 -20.52 -18.94 4.88
N GLY A 280 -19.99 -20.03 5.41
CA GLY A 280 -18.83 -20.00 6.33
C GLY A 280 -17.55 -19.51 5.65
N SER A 281 -17.43 -19.75 4.35
CA SER A 281 -16.32 -19.30 3.50
C SER A 281 -16.81 -18.34 2.42
N PHE A 282 -16.05 -17.28 2.13
CA PHE A 282 -16.26 -16.45 0.97
C PHE A 282 -15.75 -17.16 -0.29
N ASP A 283 -16.56 -17.10 -1.36
CA ASP A 283 -16.13 -17.45 -2.71
C ASP A 283 -16.86 -16.56 -3.72
N LEU A 284 -16.13 -16.09 -4.74
CA LEU A 284 -16.73 -15.29 -5.80
C LEU A 284 -17.57 -16.19 -6.70
N GLY A 285 -18.90 -16.01 -6.67
CA GLY A 285 -19.82 -16.87 -7.41
C GLY A 285 -20.22 -18.14 -6.64
N ASP A 286 -20.15 -18.10 -5.31
CA ASP A 286 -20.65 -19.16 -4.44
C ASP A 286 -22.11 -19.55 -4.79
N ARG A 287 -22.49 -20.77 -4.41
CA ARG A 287 -23.80 -21.35 -4.69
C ARG A 287 -24.37 -22.01 -3.45
N CYS A 288 -25.64 -21.75 -3.20
CA CYS A 288 -26.41 -22.59 -2.29
C CYS A 288 -26.73 -23.93 -2.96
N TYR A 289 -26.82 -25.00 -2.18
CA TYR A 289 -27.29 -26.30 -2.66
C TYR A 289 -28.37 -26.91 -1.77
N SER A 290 -29.16 -27.79 -2.38
CA SER A 290 -30.03 -28.75 -1.71
C SER A 290 -29.87 -30.09 -2.39
N LYS A 291 -29.48 -31.13 -1.63
CA LYS A 291 -29.32 -32.49 -2.15
C LYS A 291 -30.05 -33.50 -1.29
N LEU A 292 -30.59 -34.53 -1.94
CA LEU A 292 -31.22 -35.66 -1.29
C LEU A 292 -30.37 -36.91 -1.54
N VAL A 293 -29.83 -37.48 -0.47
CA VAL A 293 -29.06 -38.73 -0.49
C VAL A 293 -29.60 -39.63 0.61
N ASN A 294 -29.86 -40.91 0.31
CA ASN A 294 -30.39 -41.88 1.28
C ASN A 294 -31.63 -41.41 2.06
N PHE A 295 -32.56 -40.72 1.39
CA PHE A 295 -33.77 -40.14 1.99
C PHE A 295 -33.54 -38.99 2.97
N GLU A 296 -32.33 -38.44 3.02
CA GLU A 296 -31.98 -37.30 3.86
C GLU A 296 -31.65 -36.07 3.01
N VAL A 297 -32.32 -34.95 3.31
CA VAL A 297 -32.02 -33.66 2.69
C VAL A 297 -30.82 -33.03 3.40
N THR A 298 -29.89 -32.49 2.62
CA THR A 298 -28.78 -31.65 3.11
C THR A 298 -28.78 -30.33 2.35
N ARG A 299 -28.58 -29.23 3.06
CA ARG A 299 -28.50 -27.88 2.51
C ARG A 299 -27.27 -27.16 3.03
N GLY A 300 -26.67 -26.32 2.19
CA GLY A 300 -25.55 -25.47 2.59
C GLY A 300 -24.97 -24.70 1.42
N CYS A 301 -23.75 -24.20 1.60
CA CYS A 301 -23.00 -23.48 0.57
C CYS A 301 -21.93 -24.37 -0.08
N ALA A 302 -21.67 -24.15 -1.36
CA ALA A 302 -20.62 -24.87 -2.09
C ALA A 302 -19.23 -24.53 -1.52
N SER A 303 -19.00 -23.24 -1.21
CA SER A 303 -17.77 -22.75 -0.59
C SER A 303 -17.40 -23.48 0.71
N ASP A 304 -18.38 -23.86 1.52
CA ASP A 304 -18.16 -24.57 2.79
C ASP A 304 -17.68 -26.02 2.59
N LEU A 305 -17.86 -26.58 1.39
CA LEU A 305 -17.34 -27.91 1.03
C LEU A 305 -15.88 -27.88 0.55
N GLY A 306 -15.36 -26.69 0.22
CA GLY A 306 -14.02 -26.48 -0.32
C GLY A 306 -14.00 -25.50 -1.48
N VAL A 307 -12.82 -25.32 -2.07
CA VAL A 307 -12.61 -24.39 -3.20
C VAL A 307 -13.05 -25.06 -4.51
N ASN A 308 -13.85 -24.37 -5.33
CA ASN A 308 -14.31 -24.86 -6.64
C ASN A 308 -15.01 -26.23 -6.58
N VAL A 309 -15.64 -26.57 -5.46
CA VAL A 309 -16.38 -27.83 -5.29
C VAL A 309 -17.76 -27.68 -5.91
N ASP A 310 -18.13 -28.62 -6.79
CA ASP A 310 -19.52 -28.74 -7.24
C ASP A 310 -20.33 -29.61 -6.26
N PRO A 311 -21.24 -29.03 -5.45
CA PRO A 311 -21.99 -29.79 -4.45
C PRO A 311 -22.93 -30.85 -5.06
N CYS A 312 -23.25 -30.74 -6.35
CA CYS A 312 -24.12 -31.65 -7.07
C CYS A 312 -23.38 -32.70 -7.91
N LYS A 313 -22.04 -32.75 -7.86
CA LYS A 313 -21.27 -33.71 -8.64
C LYS A 313 -21.65 -35.15 -8.26
N GLY A 314 -22.16 -35.90 -9.22
CA GLY A 314 -22.56 -37.30 -9.05
C GLY A 314 -23.87 -37.52 -8.29
N VAL A 315 -24.66 -36.47 -8.03
CA VAL A 315 -25.95 -36.56 -7.33
C VAL A 315 -27.05 -35.97 -8.21
N ASP A 316 -27.87 -36.84 -8.82
CA ASP A 316 -28.97 -36.41 -9.70
C ASP A 316 -30.00 -35.58 -8.94
N THR A 317 -30.31 -36.00 -7.72
CA THR A 317 -31.23 -35.35 -6.77
C THR A 317 -30.54 -34.21 -6.03
N CYS A 318 -29.94 -33.28 -6.79
CA CYS A 318 -29.30 -32.08 -6.28
C CYS A 318 -29.63 -30.86 -7.13
N VAL A 319 -29.91 -29.74 -6.47
CA VAL A 319 -30.13 -28.43 -7.08
C VAL A 319 -29.13 -27.44 -6.47
N SER A 320 -28.58 -26.56 -7.30
CA SER A 320 -27.73 -25.45 -6.87
C SER A 320 -28.18 -24.15 -7.51
N CYS A 321 -27.97 -23.03 -6.83
CA CYS A 321 -28.44 -21.71 -7.24
C CYS A 321 -27.61 -20.60 -6.56
N SER A 322 -27.70 -19.37 -7.05
CA SER A 322 -26.74 -18.29 -6.71
C SER A 322 -27.34 -17.07 -6.00
N SER A 323 -28.60 -17.12 -5.58
CA SER A 323 -29.25 -16.03 -4.83
C SER A 323 -29.47 -16.42 -3.37
N ASP A 324 -29.61 -15.42 -2.49
CA ASP A 324 -29.84 -15.68 -1.07
C ASP A 324 -31.05 -16.57 -0.83
N GLY A 325 -30.87 -17.58 0.02
CA GLY A 325 -31.93 -18.51 0.42
C GLY A 325 -32.57 -19.29 -0.72
N CYS A 326 -31.97 -19.31 -1.92
CA CYS A 326 -32.56 -19.95 -3.09
C CYS A 326 -32.70 -21.48 -2.97
N ASN A 327 -31.94 -22.07 -2.04
CA ASN A 327 -32.00 -23.48 -1.71
C ASN A 327 -33.13 -23.79 -0.72
N SER A 328 -34.31 -23.20 -0.92
CA SER A 328 -35.48 -23.35 -0.04
C SER A 328 -36.43 -24.48 -0.44
N ILE A 329 -36.25 -25.07 -1.63
CA ILE A 329 -37.15 -26.07 -2.23
C ILE A 329 -37.41 -27.30 -1.35
N SER A 330 -38.61 -27.89 -1.40
CA SER A 330 -38.95 -29.11 -0.65
C SER A 330 -38.27 -30.37 -1.20
N GLU A 331 -38.22 -31.44 -0.38
CA GLU A 331 -37.72 -32.75 -0.80
C GLU A 331 -38.40 -33.28 -2.07
N ALA A 332 -39.72 -33.10 -2.17
CA ALA A 332 -40.50 -33.53 -3.32
C ALA A 332 -40.00 -32.86 -4.62
N TYR A 333 -39.66 -31.58 -4.55
CA TYR A 333 -39.12 -30.85 -5.69
C TYR A 333 -37.68 -31.28 -6.03
N ILE A 334 -36.85 -31.56 -5.02
CA ILE A 334 -35.49 -32.10 -5.23
C ILE A 334 -35.54 -33.45 -5.96
N LYS A 335 -36.47 -34.34 -5.58
CA LYS A 335 -36.72 -35.62 -6.25
C LYS A 335 -37.12 -35.42 -7.71
N TYR A 336 -38.13 -34.58 -7.95
CA TYR A 336 -38.61 -34.27 -9.30
C TYR A 336 -37.48 -33.72 -10.20
N ALA A 337 -36.65 -32.79 -9.69
CA ALA A 337 -35.52 -32.26 -10.44
C ALA A 337 -34.51 -33.35 -10.84
N GLY A 338 -34.28 -34.35 -9.98
CA GLY A 338 -33.43 -35.50 -10.30
C GLY A 338 -34.01 -36.42 -11.37
N GLU A 339 -35.33 -36.67 -11.34
CA GLU A 339 -36.03 -37.46 -12.37
C GLU A 339 -35.95 -36.80 -13.75
N VAL A 340 -36.15 -35.49 -13.82
CA VAL A 340 -36.04 -34.71 -15.07
C VAL A 340 -34.62 -34.77 -15.65
N LYS A 341 -33.58 -34.64 -14.80
CA LYS A 341 -32.19 -34.76 -15.23
C LYS A 341 -31.89 -36.14 -15.82
N ARG A 342 -32.34 -37.22 -15.16
CA ARG A 342 -32.18 -38.60 -15.66
C ARG A 342 -32.89 -38.80 -17.00
N GLY A 343 -34.13 -38.34 -17.11
CA GLY A 343 -34.90 -38.40 -18.37
C GLY A 343 -34.20 -37.68 -19.52
N SER A 344 -33.61 -36.51 -19.25
CA SER A 344 -32.87 -35.71 -20.24
C SER A 344 -31.57 -36.40 -20.69
N ILE A 345 -30.84 -37.04 -19.76
CA ILE A 345 -29.63 -37.80 -20.09
C ILE A 345 -29.98 -39.01 -20.98
N ILE A 346 -31.05 -39.73 -20.65
CA ILE A 346 -31.51 -40.88 -21.45
C ILE A 346 -31.89 -40.44 -22.88
N GLN A 347 -32.60 -39.32 -23.03
CA GLN A 347 -32.95 -38.77 -24.35
C GLN A 347 -31.72 -38.35 -25.16
N ASN A 348 -30.68 -37.80 -24.52
CA ASN A 348 -29.44 -37.42 -25.20
C ASN A 348 -28.62 -38.64 -25.64
N ILE A 349 -28.56 -39.71 -24.83
CA ILE A 349 -27.91 -40.97 -25.22
C ILE A 349 -28.63 -41.60 -26.42
N GLN A 350 -29.96 -41.60 -26.44
CA GLN A 350 -30.76 -42.13 -27.56
C GLN A 350 -30.59 -41.34 -28.87
N LYS A 351 -30.16 -40.07 -28.83
CA LYS A 351 -29.87 -39.26 -30.03
C LYS A 351 -28.44 -39.43 -30.56
N THR A 352 -27.56 -40.10 -29.81
CA THR A 352 -26.13 -40.24 -30.13
C THR A 352 -25.76 -41.67 -30.57
N ILE A 353 -26.74 -42.56 -30.65
CA ILE A 353 -26.65 -43.93 -31.22
C ILE A 353 -27.31 -43.93 -32.59
#